data_AF-M0HHR3-F1
#
_entry.id   AF-M0HHR3-F1
#
_cell.length_a   1.000
_cell.length_b   1.000
_cell.length_c   1.000
_cell.angle_alpha   90.00
_cell.angle_beta   90.00
_cell.angle_gamma   90.00
#
_symmetry.space_group_name_H-M   'P 1'
#
loop_
_entity.id
_entity.type
_entity.pdbx_description
1 polymer ?
#
loop_
_entity_poly.entity_id
_entity_poly.type
_entity_poly.pdbx_seq_one_letter_code
_entity_poly.pdbx_strand_id
1 'polypeptide(L)' 'MPTIDVSEHLYRQLQSAADGEDLNAAMWKMVGRYQRGNTPGD' A
#
# COMPACT_ATOMS: atom_id res chain seq x y z
N MET A 1 -15.47 1.21 -1.71
CA MET A 1 -14.26 1.85 -1.16
C MET A 1 -14.28 3.32 -1.53
N PRO A 2 -13.81 4.23 -0.66
CA PRO A 2 -13.59 5.61 -1.04
C PRO A 2 -12.56 5.68 -2.18
N THR A 3 -12.73 6.65 -3.08
CA THR A 3 -11.74 6.93 -4.12
C THR A 3 -10.67 7.87 -3.56
N ILE A 4 -9.41 7.51 -3.77
CA ILE A 4 -8.25 8.35 -3.46
C ILE A 4 -7.58 8.73 -4.77
N ASP A 5 -7.42 10.02 -4.98
CA ASP A 5 -6.66 10.56 -6.10
C ASP A 5 -5.22 10.78 -5.69
N VAL A 6 -4.29 10.34 -6.53
CA VAL A 6 -2.85 10.36 -6.26
C VAL A 6 -2.11 10.80 -7.51
N SER A 7 -0.90 11.35 -7.34
CA SER A 7 -0.06 11.66 -8.48
C SER A 7 0.26 10.40 -9.30
N GLU A 8 0.37 10.54 -10.62
CA GLU A 8 0.74 9.43 -11.50
C GLU A 8 2.06 8.78 -11.07
N HIS A 9 3.00 9.57 -10.58
CA HIS A 9 4.28 9.09 -10.06
C HIS A 9 4.08 8.11 -8.89
N LEU A 10 3.25 8.47 -7.90
CA LEU A 10 2.95 7.60 -6.77
C LEU A 10 2.19 6.36 -7.21
N TYR A 11 1.23 6.50 -8.14
CA TYR A 11 0.51 5.36 -8.69
C TYR A 11 1.44 4.33 -9.33
N ARG A 12 2.41 4.77 -10.15
CA ARG A 12 3.40 3.87 -10.78
C ARG A 12 4.30 3.18 -9.76
N GLN A 13 4.69 3.88 -8.68
CA GLN A 13 5.46 3.26 -7.59
C GLN A 13 4.64 2.17 -6.89
N LEU A 14 3.38 2.45 -6.58
CA LEU A 14 2.48 1.48 -5.96
C LEU A 14 2.24 0.26 -6.86
N GLN A 15 2.06 0.48 -8.16
CA GLN A 15 1.89 -0.59 -9.15
C GLN A 15 3.16 -1.44 -9.28
N SER A 16 4.34 -0.81 -9.29
CA SER A 16 5.61 -1.54 -9.29
C SER A 16 5.83 -2.34 -8.01
N ALA A 17 5.42 -1.82 -6.86
CA ALA A 17 5.55 -2.48 -5.57
C ALA A 17 4.52 -3.60 -5.36
N ALA A 18 3.39 -3.56 -6.07
CA ALA A 18 2.41 -4.64 -6.09
C ALA A 18 2.90 -5.90 -6.83
N ASP A 19 3.93 -5.79 -7.67
CA ASP A 19 4.58 -6.93 -8.35
C ASP A 19 3.59 -7.86 -9.08
N GLY A 20 2.62 -7.27 -9.79
CA GLY A 20 1.57 -8.01 -10.52
C GLY A 20 0.41 -8.50 -9.66
N GLU A 21 0.42 -8.26 -8.35
CA GLU A 21 -0.75 -8.44 -7.48
C GLU A 21 -1.81 -7.35 -7.72
N ASP A 22 -3.07 -7.66 -7.38
CA ASP A 22 -4.11 -6.63 -7.27
C ASP A 22 -3.65 -5.50 -6.35
N LEU A 23 -3.76 -4.27 -6.85
CA LEU A 23 -3.26 -3.08 -6.17
C LEU A 23 -3.91 -2.89 -4.80
N ASN A 24 -5.21 -3.19 -4.66
CA ASN A 24 -5.89 -3.03 -3.37
C ASN A 24 -5.37 -4.07 -2.36
N ALA A 25 -5.19 -5.32 -2.78
CA ALA A 25 -4.62 -6.36 -1.94
C ALA A 25 -3.19 -6.00 -1.48
N ALA A 26 -2.36 -5.50 -2.40
CA ALA A 26 -1.00 -5.04 -2.09
C ALA A 26 -1.02 -3.88 -1.08
N MET A 27 -1.88 -2.89 -1.27
CA MET A 27 -2.04 -1.76 -0.35
C MET A 27 -2.47 -2.21 1.06
N TRP A 28 -3.41 -3.14 1.18
CA TRP A 28 -3.81 -3.69 2.48
C TRP A 28 -2.66 -4.39 3.21
N LYS A 29 -1.83 -5.14 2.48
CA LYS A 29 -0.63 -5.77 3.06
C LYS A 29 0.38 -4.73 3.53
N MET A 30 0.58 -3.66 2.76
CA MET A 30 1.48 -2.56 3.13
C MET A 30 1.01 -1.85 4.40
N VAL A 31 -0.29 -1.53 4.51
CA VAL A 31 -0.88 -0.93 5.72
C VAL A 31 -0.69 -1.86 6.92
N GLY A 32 -1.00 -3.15 6.77
CA GLY A 32 -0.81 -4.13 7.84
C GLY A 32 0.65 -4.27 8.27
N ARG A 33 1.60 -4.23 7.33
CA ARG A 33 3.05 -4.25 7.63
C ARG A 33 3.48 -2.98 8.36
N TYR A 34 3.02 -1.81 7.91
CA TYR A 34 3.30 -0.53 8.56
C TYR A 34 2.77 -0.54 10.00
N GLN A 35 1.53 -0.95 10.23
CA GLN A 35 0.96 -1.03 11.58
C GLN A 35 1.77 -1.94 12.50
N ARG A 36 2.18 -3.13 12.05
CA ARG A 36 3.01 -4.04 12.86
C ARG A 36 4.41 -3.51 13.13
N GLY A 37 5.04 -2.85 12.16
CA GLY A 37 6.39 -2.31 12.30
C GLY A 37 6.48 -0.99 13.07
N ASN A 38 5.38 -0.24 13.14
CA ASN A 38 5.30 1.08 13.78
C ASN A 38 4.47 1.08 15.07
N THR A 39 4.25 -0.09 15.68
CA THR A 39 3.76 -0.19 17.05
C THR A 39 4.96 -0.54 17.95
N PRO A 40 5.57 0.41 18.67
CA PRO A 40 6.54 0.07 19.70
C PRO A 40 5.77 -0.54 20.89
N GLY A 41 5.91 -1.84 21.11
CA GLY A 41 5.35 -2.53 22.28
C GLY A 41 4.40 -3.68 21.97
N ASP A 42 4.89 -4.71 21.26
CA ASP A 42 4.65 -6.10 21.66
C ASP A 42 5.98 -6.65 22.21
#